data_AF-A0A6P7GMP0-F1
#
_entry.id   AF-A0A6P7GMP0-F1
#
_cell.length_a   1.000
_cell.length_b   1.000
_cell.length_c   1.000
_cell.angle_alpha   90.00
_cell.angle_beta   90.00
_cell.angle_gamma   90.00
#
_symmetry.space_group_name_H-M   'P 1'
#
loop_
_entity.id
_entity.type
_entity.pdbx_description
1 polymer ?
#
loop_
_entity_poly.entity_id
_entity_poly.type
_entity_poly.pdbx_seq_one_letter_code
_entity_poly.pdbx_strand_id
1 'polypeptide(L)'
;MTAKINFQVKNKDILQSGIFNQTLRDWQSIQCEITAKNLMYPVFIVEDDDVVQPISSMPGISRYGINKLRDHLQDVVKNGLQSVLLFGVVEKLSKVSSKHISNVKDVS
;
A
#
# COMPACT_ATOMS: atom_id res chain seq x y z
N MET A 1 16.82 41.80 -43.13
CA MET A 1 17.56 42.36 -41.97
C MET A 1 16.80 41.93 -40.73
N THR A 2 17.16 40.79 -40.13
CA THR A 2 16.37 40.18 -39.05
C THR A 2 17.08 40.45 -37.73
N ALA A 3 16.47 41.27 -36.87
CA ALA A 3 17.00 41.57 -35.56
C ALA A 3 17.05 40.29 -34.71
N LYS A 4 18.26 39.87 -34.31
CA LYS A 4 18.43 38.82 -33.31
C LYS A 4 18.06 39.44 -31.95
N ILE A 5 16.88 39.12 -31.47
CA ILE A 5 16.48 39.44 -30.09
C ILE A 5 17.25 38.47 -29.18
N ASN A 6 18.21 39.00 -28.43
CA ASN A 6 19.00 38.21 -27.50
C ASN A 6 18.26 38.14 -26.16
N PHE A 7 17.53 37.05 -25.94
CA PHE A 7 16.80 36.83 -24.69
C PHE A 7 17.78 36.38 -23.60
N GLN A 8 18.14 37.28 -22.69
CA GLN A 8 18.95 36.97 -21.53
C GLN A 8 18.08 36.36 -20.44
N VAL A 9 18.26 35.07 -20.17
CA VAL A 9 17.59 34.36 -19.08
C VAL A 9 18.23 34.79 -17.76
N LYS A 10 17.44 35.23 -16.77
CA LYS A 10 17.99 35.59 -15.47
C LYS A 10 18.40 34.32 -14.74
N ASN A 11 19.48 34.36 -13.97
CA ASN A 11 20.00 33.18 -13.25
C ASN A 11 18.94 32.46 -12.39
N LYS A 12 18.01 33.20 -11.79
CA LYS A 12 16.91 32.65 -10.99
C LYS A 12 15.91 31.80 -11.79
N ASP A 13 15.86 31.98 -13.11
CA ASP A 13 14.97 31.24 -14.00
C ASP A 13 15.61 29.91 -14.45
N ILE A 14 16.89 29.67 -14.11
CA ILE A 14 17.65 28.45 -14.44
C ILE A 14 17.57 27.46 -13.28
N LEU A 15 16.59 26.55 -13.33
CA LEU A 15 16.36 25.55 -12.28
C LEU A 15 17.11 24.23 -12.50
N GLN A 16 17.51 23.94 -13.74
CA GLN A 16 18.10 22.66 -14.15
C GLN A 16 19.45 22.36 -13.48
N SER A 17 20.19 23.41 -13.10
CA SER A 17 21.45 23.32 -12.34
C SER A 17 21.28 22.64 -10.97
N GLY A 18 20.07 22.61 -10.42
CA GLY A 18 19.75 21.99 -9.14
C GLY A 18 19.28 20.53 -9.21
N ILE A 19 19.12 19.92 -10.41
CA ILE A 19 18.54 18.57 -10.57
C ILE A 19 19.24 17.69 -11.62
N PHE A 20 20.33 18.16 -12.22
CA PHE A 20 20.96 17.46 -13.35
C PHE A 20 21.60 16.10 -12.97
N ASN A 21 22.06 15.93 -11.72
CA ASN A 21 22.65 14.69 -11.24
C ASN A 21 21.77 13.99 -10.20
N GLN A 22 22.05 12.71 -9.94
CA GLN A 22 21.21 11.89 -9.05
C GLN A 22 21.21 12.42 -7.61
N THR A 23 22.37 12.71 -7.03
CA THR A 23 22.50 13.23 -5.66
C THR A 23 21.73 14.53 -5.45
N LEU A 24 21.74 15.43 -6.44
CA LEU A 24 20.99 16.67 -6.40
C LEU A 24 19.48 16.44 -6.47
N ARG A 25 19.02 15.47 -7.27
CA ARG A 25 17.61 15.04 -7.26
C ARG A 25 17.22 14.47 -5.91
N ASP A 26 18.05 13.62 -5.33
CA ASP A 26 17.81 13.02 -4.02
C ASP A 26 17.69 14.13 -2.95
N TRP A 27 18.55 15.15 -3.00
CA TRP A 27 18.48 16.31 -2.10
C TRP A 27 17.24 17.19 -2.31
N GLN A 28 16.74 17.31 -3.54
CA GLN A 28 15.50 18.04 -3.80
C GLN A 28 14.25 17.24 -3.42
N SER A 29 14.36 15.91 -3.28
CA SER A 29 13.28 15.01 -2.86
C SER A 29 13.32 14.62 -1.38
N ILE A 30 14.13 15.30 -0.56
CA ILE A 30 14.18 15.03 0.88
C ILE A 30 12.76 15.12 1.43
N GLN A 31 12.35 14.14 2.23
CA GLN A 31 10.99 13.93 2.78
C GLN A 31 9.98 13.18 1.89
N CYS A 32 10.33 12.80 0.66
CA CYS A 32 9.47 11.98 -0.22
C CYS A 32 9.92 10.51 -0.32
N GLU A 33 10.73 10.04 0.63
CA GLU A 33 11.23 8.66 0.62
C GLU A 33 10.12 7.66 1.01
N ILE A 34 9.97 6.61 0.21
CA ILE A 34 9.04 5.51 0.48
C ILE A 34 9.83 4.38 1.11
N THR A 35 9.55 4.11 2.39
CA THR A 35 10.11 2.97 3.12
C THR A 35 9.04 1.90 3.35
N ALA A 36 9.44 0.69 3.73
CA ALA A 36 8.48 -0.38 4.03
C ALA A 36 7.47 -0.02 5.14
N LYS A 37 7.82 0.93 6.02
CA LYS A 37 6.94 1.45 7.07
C LYS A 37 5.77 2.29 6.54
N ASN A 38 5.94 2.88 5.35
CA ASN A 38 4.91 3.67 4.69
C ASN A 38 3.87 2.79 3.98
N LEU A 39 4.10 1.47 3.89
CA LEU A 39 3.24 0.54 3.18
C LEU A 39 2.29 -0.18 4.14
N MET A 40 1.07 -0.42 3.66
CA MET A 40 0.06 -1.24 4.34
C MET A 40 -0.49 -2.27 3.36
N TYR A 41 -0.43 -3.54 3.72
CA TYR A 41 -0.82 -4.63 2.83
C TYR A 41 -2.27 -5.07 3.07
N PRO A 42 -3.18 -4.90 2.10
CA PRO A 42 -4.56 -5.39 2.23
C PRO A 42 -4.61 -6.91 2.05
N VAL A 43 -5.27 -7.59 2.98
CA VAL A 43 -5.44 -9.04 3.02
C VAL A 43 -6.91 -9.39 3.10
N PHE A 44 -7.34 -10.34 2.27
CA PHE A 44 -8.71 -10.85 2.25
C PHE A 44 -8.77 -12.23 2.89
N ILE A 45 -9.65 -12.42 3.86
CA ILE A 45 -9.81 -13.64 4.63
C ILE A 45 -11.15 -14.30 4.29
N VAL A 46 -11.13 -15.61 4.06
CA VAL A 46 -12.34 -16.45 3.87
C VAL A 46 -12.53 -17.38 5.06
N GLU A 47 -13.74 -17.92 5.21
CA GLU A 47 -14.09 -18.83 6.31
C GLU A 47 -13.40 -20.19 6.23
N ASP A 48 -13.01 -20.64 5.04
CA ASP A 48 -12.30 -21.90 4.86
C ASP A 48 -10.80 -21.72 5.14
N ASP A 49 -10.31 -22.36 6.19
CA ASP A 49 -8.97 -22.16 6.76
C ASP A 49 -7.82 -22.56 5.82
N ASP A 50 -8.04 -23.48 4.88
CA ASP A 50 -6.98 -24.08 4.06
C ASP A 50 -7.02 -23.64 2.58
N VAL A 51 -7.97 -22.78 2.21
CA VAL A 51 -8.19 -22.37 0.82
C VAL A 51 -7.40 -21.13 0.44
N VAL A 52 -6.96 -21.10 -0.82
CA VAL A 52 -6.47 -19.90 -1.50
C VAL A 52 -7.33 -19.66 -2.74
N GLN A 53 -8.13 -18.59 -2.74
CA GLN A 53 -9.00 -18.23 -3.86
C GLN A 53 -8.41 -17.02 -4.61
N PRO A 54 -7.94 -17.16 -5.86
CA PRO A 54 -7.47 -16.01 -6.64
C PRO A 54 -8.64 -15.08 -7.01
N ILE A 55 -8.38 -13.77 -6.98
CA ILE A 55 -9.35 -12.76 -7.40
C ILE A 55 -9.09 -12.40 -8.86
N SER A 56 -9.98 -12.80 -9.77
CA SER A 56 -9.80 -12.59 -11.23
C SER A 56 -9.68 -11.12 -11.63
N SER A 57 -10.34 -10.21 -10.90
CA SER A 57 -10.26 -8.76 -11.14
C SER A 57 -8.98 -8.11 -10.61
N MET A 58 -8.21 -8.81 -9.77
CA MET A 58 -6.99 -8.31 -9.13
C MET A 58 -5.84 -9.32 -9.28
N PRO A 59 -5.12 -9.30 -10.41
CA PRO A 59 -4.02 -10.22 -10.67
C PRO A 59 -2.97 -10.17 -9.56
N GLY A 60 -2.57 -11.33 -9.05
CA GLY A 60 -1.58 -11.45 -7.96
C GLY A 60 -2.16 -11.30 -6.54
N ILE A 61 -3.47 -11.07 -6.40
CA ILE A 61 -4.14 -11.01 -5.11
C ILE A 61 -5.09 -12.20 -4.97
N SER A 62 -5.05 -12.83 -3.80
CA SER A 62 -5.91 -13.95 -3.44
C SER A 62 -6.57 -13.70 -2.10
N ARG A 63 -7.68 -14.39 -1.85
CA ARG A 63 -8.29 -14.56 -0.54
C ARG A 63 -7.68 -15.79 0.11
N TYR A 64 -7.38 -15.70 1.39
CA TYR A 64 -6.69 -16.73 2.13
C TYR A 64 -7.54 -17.22 3.29
N GLY A 65 -7.50 -18.52 3.54
CA GLY A 65 -7.83 -19.08 4.85
C GLY A 65 -6.77 -18.74 5.90
N ILE A 66 -7.10 -18.91 7.18
CA ILE A 66 -6.23 -18.53 8.30
C ILE A 66 -4.90 -19.28 8.27
N ASN A 67 -4.89 -20.58 7.96
CA ASN A 67 -3.67 -21.39 7.96
C ASN A 67 -2.73 -20.94 6.84
N LYS A 68 -3.26 -20.74 5.63
CA LYS A 68 -2.49 -20.29 4.46
C LYS A 68 -2.02 -18.85 4.59
N LEU A 69 -2.80 -18.00 5.23
CA LEU A 69 -2.44 -16.61 5.47
C LEU A 69 -1.19 -16.50 6.35
N ARG A 70 -1.09 -17.32 7.40
CA ARG A 70 0.06 -17.30 8.31
C ARG A 70 1.36 -17.61 7.58
N ASP A 71 1.36 -18.65 6.75
CA ASP A 71 2.53 -19.06 5.98
C ASP A 71 2.93 -17.96 4.98
N HIS A 72 1.96 -17.33 4.30
CA HIS A 72 2.19 -16.22 3.38
C HIS A 72 2.75 -14.97 4.07
N LEU A 73 2.14 -14.56 5.19
CA LEU A 73 2.58 -13.37 5.93
C LEU A 73 3.97 -13.55 6.53
N GLN A 74 4.38 -14.77 6.88
CA GLN A 74 5.70 -15.01 7.47
C GLN A 74 6.83 -14.53 6.54
N ASP A 75 6.73 -14.79 5.24
CA ASP A 75 7.75 -14.35 4.28
C ASP A 75 7.66 -12.85 3.99
N VAL A 76 6.46 -12.30 3.96
CA VAL A 76 6.25 -10.86 3.72
C VAL A 76 6.73 -10.01 4.92
N VAL A 77 6.57 -10.50 6.15
CA VAL A 77 7.09 -9.85 7.36
C VAL A 77 8.61 -9.91 7.40
N LYS A 78 9.24 -11.02 6.99
CA LYS A 78 10.72 -11.09 6.84
C LYS A 78 11.25 -10.03 5.88
N ASN A 79 10.48 -9.69 4.85
CA ASN A 79 10.82 -8.65 3.87
C ASN A 79 10.61 -7.21 4.38
N GLY A 80 10.17 -7.04 5.63
CA GLY A 80 10.07 -5.74 6.29
C GLY A 80 8.68 -5.11 6.28
N LEU A 81 7.63 -5.84 5.89
CA LEU A 81 6.25 -5.36 6.03
C LEU A 81 5.90 -5.15 7.51
N GLN A 82 5.32 -3.99 7.84
CA GLN A 82 4.98 -3.62 9.21
C GLN A 82 3.47 -3.46 9.46
N SER A 83 2.66 -3.32 8.41
CA SER A 83 1.23 -3.03 8.54
C SER A 83 0.40 -3.86 7.57
N VAL A 84 -0.72 -4.38 8.07
CA VAL A 84 -1.69 -5.20 7.33
C VAL A 84 -3.08 -4.64 7.56
N LEU A 85 -3.89 -4.57 6.49
CA LEU A 85 -5.29 -4.20 6.55
C LEU A 85 -6.15 -5.44 6.25
N LEU A 86 -6.97 -5.86 7.22
CA LEU A 86 -7.72 -7.12 7.15
C LEU A 86 -9.14 -6.89 6.64
N PHE A 87 -9.55 -7.70 5.66
CA PHE A 87 -10.91 -7.73 5.11
C PHE A 87 -11.49 -9.13 5.21
N GLY A 88 -12.52 -9.32 6.03
CA GLY A 88 -13.27 -10.57 6.07
C GLY A 88 -14.27 -10.66 4.91
N VAL A 89 -14.25 -11.78 4.17
CA VAL A 89 -15.19 -12.10 3.10
C VAL A 89 -16.09 -13.24 3.56
N VAL A 90 -17.33 -12.90 3.92
CA VAL A 90 -18.35 -13.87 4.32
C VAL A 90 -19.14 -14.27 3.08
N GLU A 91 -18.95 -15.49 2.58
CA GLU A 91 -19.68 -15.99 1.39
C GLU A 91 -21.14 -16.32 1.71
N LYS A 92 -21.44 -16.75 2.94
CA LYS A 92 -22.80 -17.05 3.41
C LYS A 92 -23.35 -15.91 4.27
N LEU A 93 -23.92 -14.90 3.62
CA LEU A 93 -24.85 -14.01 4.31
C LEU A 93 -26.16 -14.77 4.55
N SER A 94 -26.29 -15.45 5.69
CA SER A 94 -27.63 -15.66 6.24
C SER A 94 -28.15 -14.28 6.63
N LYS A 95 -29.35 -13.96 6.15
CA LYS A 95 -29.98 -12.65 6.32
C LYS A 95 -30.33 -12.45 7.80
N VAL A 96 -29.35 -12.06 8.61
CA VAL A 96 -29.54 -11.65 10.00
C VAL A 96 -29.15 -10.19 10.08
N SER A 97 -30.18 -9.38 10.31
CA SER A 97 -30.13 -7.97 10.67
C SER A 97 -28.91 -7.65 11.55
N SER A 98 -28.14 -6.64 11.14
CA SER A 98 -27.28 -5.79 11.96
C SER A 98 -27.05 -6.29 13.39
N LYS A 99 -26.14 -7.25 13.60
CA LYS A 99 -25.52 -7.42 14.91
C LYS A 99 -24.40 -6.41 15.03
N HIS A 100 -24.83 -5.18 15.27
CA HIS A 100 -24.02 -4.14 15.89
C HIS A 100 -23.40 -4.72 17.18
N ILE A 101 -22.12 -4.47 17.40
CA ILE A 101 -21.37 -4.87 18.58
C ILE A 101 -22.16 -4.46 19.83
N SER A 102 -22.62 -5.44 20.61
CA SER A 102 -23.15 -5.22 21.96
C SER A 102 -22.47 -6.15 22.96
N ASN A 103 -21.71 -5.48 23.83
CA ASN A 103 -21.42 -5.82 25.22
C ASN A 103 -20.30 -6.83 25.53
N VAL A 104 -19.16 -6.24 25.87
CA VAL A 104 -18.47 -6.51 27.15
C VAL A 104 -19.52 -6.56 28.26
N LYS A 105 -19.76 -7.73 28.83
CA LYS A 105 -20.13 -7.93 30.25
C LYS A 105 -20.14 -9.42 30.61
N ASP A 106 -19.48 -9.69 31.72
CA ASP A 106 -19.70 -10.77 32.67
C ASP A 106 -19.15 -12.17 32.30
N VAL A 107 -17.89 -12.41 32.68
CA VAL A 107 -17.47 -13.71 33.21
C VAL A 107 -16.97 -13.46 34.63
N SER A 108 -17.57 -14.23 35.55
CA SER A 108 -17.37 -14.26 37.00
C SER A 108 -15.94 -14.53 37.44
#